data_AF-A0A531D577-F1
#
_entry.id   AF-A0A531D577-F1
#
_cell.length_a   1.000
_cell.length_b   1.000
_cell.length_c   1.000
_cell.angle_alpha   90.00
_cell.angle_beta   90.00
_cell.angle_gamma   90.00
#
_symmetry.space_group_name_H-M   'P 1'
#
loop_
_entity.id
_entity.type
_entity.pdbx_description
1 polymer ?
#
loop_
_entity_poly.entity_id
_entity_poly.type
_entity_poly.pdbx_seq_one_letter_code
_entity_poly.pdbx_strand_id
1 'polypeptide(L)'
;MRRSIPDFLRIYEVECRRKRAYIEEVEELEGRLDRIAAAVRLITGDREFRALLAAEGLATMPNTLARRISSAPPSHMMSLPPVYTQANQIAAGEICREVIELMRDCTGPAGLFALLRAVLPVRQTEIVRLMIARGPVSLNYAKMLVALTRRSLLVEDIHPQPELASLSADRKAEMECELADLSRAFLTALERRGPASLELVAACRFFDRLMDNARVVRYLAGNFPGRFEEFHQLTARSK
;
A
#
# COMPACT_ATOMS: atom_id res chain seq x y z
N MET A 1 -28.93 17.87 8.19
CA MET A 1 -28.17 19.12 7.98
C MET A 1 -27.40 19.01 6.67
N ARG A 2 -27.74 19.82 5.64
CA ARG A 2 -26.92 19.95 4.42
C ARG A 2 -25.62 20.64 4.82
N ARG A 3 -24.46 20.06 4.49
CA ARG A 3 -23.16 20.69 4.79
C ARG A 3 -22.75 21.63 3.66
N SER A 4 -21.92 22.61 4.00
CA SER A 4 -21.37 23.58 3.08
C SER A 4 -20.17 22.99 2.32
N ILE A 5 -19.94 23.45 1.09
CA ILE A 5 -18.79 23.07 0.24
C ILE A 5 -17.43 23.16 0.96
N PRO A 6 -17.15 24.15 1.84
CA PRO A 6 -15.89 24.20 2.59
C PRO A 6 -15.57 22.95 3.40
N ASP A 7 -16.56 22.32 4.03
CA ASP A 7 -16.35 21.09 4.80
C ASP A 7 -16.00 19.91 3.88
N PHE A 8 -16.61 19.84 2.70
CA PHE A 8 -16.34 18.82 1.70
C PHE A 8 -14.90 18.95 1.19
N LEU A 9 -14.50 20.15 0.77
CA LEU A 9 -13.16 20.43 0.25
C LEU A 9 -12.08 20.14 1.29
N ARG A 10 -12.33 20.49 2.56
CA ARG A 10 -11.40 20.17 3.65
C ARG A 10 -11.21 18.66 3.82
N ILE A 11 -12.29 17.87 3.78
CA ILE A 11 -12.18 16.40 3.85
C ILE A 11 -11.40 15.88 2.65
N TYR A 12 -11.72 16.34 1.44
CA TYR A 12 -11.02 15.97 0.21
C TYR A 12 -9.51 16.21 0.32
N GLU A 13 -9.08 17.43 0.66
CA GLU A 13 -7.67 17.81 0.75
C GLU A 13 -6.90 17.02 1.82
N VAL A 14 -7.51 16.82 2.99
CA VAL A 14 -6.91 16.02 4.07
C VAL A 14 -6.71 14.58 3.61
N GLU A 15 -7.69 13.99 2.92
CA GLU A 15 -7.59 12.61 2.45
C GLU A 15 -6.57 12.46 1.32
N CYS A 16 -6.50 13.43 0.39
CA CYS A 16 -5.47 13.41 -0.65
C CYS A 16 -4.06 13.51 -0.05
N ARG A 17 -3.84 14.42 0.92
CA ARG A 17 -2.54 14.50 1.62
C ARG A 17 -2.17 13.22 2.34
N ARG A 18 -3.12 12.63 3.08
CA ARG A 18 -2.91 11.38 3.82
C ARG A 18 -2.51 10.23 2.90
N LYS A 19 -3.22 10.07 1.77
CA LYS A 19 -2.92 9.01 0.79
C LYS A 19 -1.53 9.18 0.18
N ARG A 20 -1.16 10.41 -0.21
CA ARG A 20 0.18 10.70 -0.76
C ARG A 20 1.28 10.37 0.24
N ALA A 21 1.17 10.86 1.48
CA ALA A 21 2.15 10.58 2.52
C ALA A 21 2.32 9.07 2.77
N TYR A 22 1.22 8.32 2.76
CA TYR A 22 1.28 6.87 2.92
C TYR A 22 1.94 6.16 1.73
N ILE A 23 1.65 6.58 0.49
CA ILE A 23 2.30 6.04 -0.71
C ILE A 23 3.81 6.29 -0.65
N GLU A 24 4.21 7.53 -0.34
CA GLU A 24 5.61 7.93 -0.21
C GLU A 24 6.33 7.13 0.88
N GLU A 25 5.70 6.90 2.05
CA GLU A 25 6.26 6.06 3.13
C GLU A 25 6.54 4.62 2.64
N VAL A 26 5.62 4.02 1.88
CA VAL A 26 5.78 2.66 1.36
C VAL A 26 6.84 2.62 0.26
N GLU A 27 6.93 3.64 -0.59
CA GLU A 27 7.97 3.75 -1.61
C GLU A 27 9.36 3.93 -0.99
N GLU A 28 9.49 4.72 0.10
CA GLU A 28 10.74 4.86 0.83
C GLU A 28 11.17 3.53 1.49
N LEU A 29 10.22 2.79 2.07
CA LEU A 29 10.44 1.46 2.64
C LEU A 29 10.98 0.50 1.58
N GLU A 30 10.37 0.45 0.41
CA GLU A 30 10.82 -0.41 -0.70
C GLU A 30 12.17 0.05 -1.25
N GLY A 31 12.40 1.36 -1.40
CA GLY A 31 13.69 1.90 -1.82
C GLY A 31 14.81 1.59 -0.81
N ARG A 32 14.49 1.48 0.49
CA ARG A 32 15.43 0.97 1.51
C ARG A 32 15.75 -0.51 1.29
N LEU A 33 14.75 -1.34 0.98
CA LEU A 33 14.95 -2.76 0.66
C LEU A 33 15.80 -2.96 -0.60
N ASP A 34 15.61 -2.13 -1.63
CA ASP A 34 16.39 -2.21 -2.86
C ASP A 34 17.86 -1.84 -2.63
N ARG A 35 18.14 -0.82 -1.80
CA ARG A 35 19.51 -0.48 -1.38
C ARG A 35 20.15 -1.63 -0.61
N ILE A 36 19.43 -2.23 0.33
CA ILE A 36 19.87 -3.43 1.06
C ILE A 36 20.20 -4.57 0.09
N ALA A 37 19.29 -4.90 -0.83
CA ALA A 37 19.49 -5.99 -1.78
C ALA A 37 20.67 -5.72 -2.72
N ALA A 38 20.86 -4.48 -3.19
CA ALA A 38 22.00 -4.08 -4.00
C ALA A 38 23.32 -4.25 -3.24
N ALA A 39 23.39 -3.80 -2.00
CA ALA A 39 24.58 -3.95 -1.17
C ALA A 39 24.91 -5.44 -0.94
N VAL A 40 23.90 -6.27 -0.64
CA VAL A 40 24.10 -7.72 -0.46
C VAL A 40 24.56 -8.40 -1.74
N ARG A 41 23.98 -8.04 -2.89
CA ARG A 41 24.35 -8.58 -4.20
C ARG A 41 25.83 -8.34 -4.51
N LEU A 42 26.36 -7.17 -4.14
CA LEU A 42 27.76 -6.83 -4.35
C LEU A 42 28.69 -7.72 -3.52
N ILE A 43 28.42 -7.88 -2.22
CA ILE A 43 29.30 -8.69 -1.37
C ILE A 43 29.16 -10.19 -1.69
N THR A 44 27.94 -10.67 -1.97
CA THR A 44 27.74 -12.07 -2.37
C THR A 44 28.28 -12.37 -3.78
N GLY A 45 28.61 -11.35 -4.58
CA GLY A 45 29.39 -11.52 -5.80
C GLY A 45 30.79 -12.07 -5.54
N ASP A 46 31.39 -11.73 -4.40
CA ASP A 46 32.74 -12.16 -4.03
C ASP A 46 32.78 -13.64 -3.64
N ARG A 47 33.74 -14.37 -4.23
CA ARG A 47 33.86 -15.83 -4.05
C ARG A 47 34.36 -16.19 -2.67
N GLU A 48 35.32 -15.44 -2.13
CA GLU A 48 35.92 -15.71 -0.83
C GLU A 48 34.92 -15.40 0.29
N PHE A 49 34.16 -14.31 0.16
CA PHE A 49 33.08 -13.98 1.07
C PHE A 49 32.01 -15.05 1.09
N ARG A 50 31.57 -15.56 -0.08
CA ARG A 50 30.63 -16.69 -0.13
C ARG A 50 31.18 -17.94 0.55
N ALA A 51 32.45 -18.26 0.35
CA ALA A 51 33.10 -19.39 1.00
C ALA A 51 33.15 -19.20 2.54
N LEU A 52 33.43 -17.98 2.99
CA LEU A 52 33.39 -17.62 4.41
C LEU A 52 31.99 -17.78 4.99
N LEU A 53 30.95 -17.25 4.33
CA LEU A 53 29.56 -17.42 4.77
C LEU A 53 29.18 -18.90 4.86
N ALA A 54 29.62 -19.73 3.92
CA ALA A 54 29.35 -21.17 3.96
C ALA A 54 30.08 -21.86 5.13
N ALA A 55 31.35 -21.52 5.37
CA ALA A 55 32.14 -22.07 6.47
C ALA A 55 31.59 -21.69 7.85
N GLU A 56 30.98 -20.51 7.97
CA GLU A 56 30.39 -20.01 9.21
C GLU A 56 28.90 -20.39 9.38
N GLY A 57 28.30 -21.14 8.45
CA GLY A 57 26.86 -21.49 8.51
C GLY A 57 25.92 -20.29 8.31
N LEU A 58 26.39 -19.24 7.64
CA LEU A 58 25.70 -17.97 7.39
C LEU A 58 25.28 -17.79 5.92
N ALA A 59 25.45 -18.80 5.08
CA ALA A 59 25.09 -18.74 3.66
C ALA A 59 23.56 -18.74 3.40
N THR A 60 22.74 -19.15 4.38
CA THR A 60 21.29 -19.21 4.21
C THR A 60 20.66 -17.82 4.39
N MET A 61 20.12 -17.28 3.30
CA MET A 61 19.43 -15.99 3.26
C MET A 61 17.91 -16.14 3.32
N PRO A 62 17.18 -15.12 3.80
CA PRO A 62 15.73 -15.07 3.65
C PRO A 62 15.32 -15.14 2.17
N ASN A 63 14.36 -16.01 1.83
CA ASN A 63 13.92 -16.20 0.44
C ASN A 63 13.40 -14.92 -0.23
N THR A 64 12.81 -14.00 0.54
CA THR A 64 12.36 -12.69 0.05
C THR A 64 13.54 -11.86 -0.44
N LEU A 65 14.59 -11.75 0.38
CA LEU A 65 15.83 -11.06 0.06
C LEU A 65 16.58 -11.75 -1.08
N ALA A 66 16.68 -13.08 -1.06
CA ALA A 66 17.30 -13.86 -2.13
C ALA A 66 16.61 -13.60 -3.49
N ARG A 67 15.27 -13.60 -3.51
CA ARG A 67 14.51 -13.29 -4.73
C ARG A 67 14.76 -11.86 -5.20
N ARG A 68 14.77 -10.87 -4.30
CA ARG A 68 15.05 -9.46 -4.65
C ARG A 68 16.47 -9.28 -5.20
N ILE A 69 17.44 -10.06 -4.71
CA ILE A 69 18.81 -10.11 -5.23
C ILE A 69 18.84 -10.80 -6.62
N SER A 70 18.07 -11.86 -6.84
CA SER A 70 18.05 -12.58 -8.12
C SER A 70 17.25 -11.87 -9.22
N SER A 71 16.27 -11.04 -8.89
CA SER A 71 15.50 -10.27 -9.87
C SER A 71 16.31 -9.10 -10.44
N ALA A 72 16.38 -9.00 -11.78
CA ALA A 72 16.61 -7.75 -12.51
C ALA A 72 15.44 -6.74 -12.22
N PRO A 73 15.52 -5.44 -12.59
CA PRO A 73 14.67 -4.38 -12.02
C PRO A 73 13.18 -4.76 -12.07
N PRO A 74 12.40 -4.37 -11.06
CA PRO A 74 11.22 -5.11 -10.64
C PRO A 74 10.26 -5.28 -11.81
N SER A 75 10.22 -6.50 -12.34
CA SER A 75 9.05 -6.97 -13.06
C SER A 75 7.95 -6.90 -12.02
N HIS A 76 7.04 -5.94 -12.19
CA HIS A 76 5.82 -5.75 -11.41
C HIS A 76 5.44 -7.08 -10.78
N MET A 77 5.70 -7.22 -9.47
CA MET A 77 5.30 -8.40 -8.76
C MET A 77 3.82 -8.51 -9.01
N MET A 78 3.46 -9.56 -9.74
CA MET A 78 2.14 -9.92 -10.20
C MET A 78 1.16 -9.48 -9.13
N SER A 79 0.48 -8.35 -9.37
CA SER A 79 -0.71 -8.01 -8.61
C SER A 79 -1.54 -9.27 -8.71
N LEU A 80 -1.74 -9.98 -7.60
CA LEU A 80 -2.80 -10.98 -7.59
C LEU A 80 -3.99 -10.19 -8.13
N PRO A 81 -4.62 -10.59 -9.25
CA PRO A 81 -5.94 -10.06 -9.51
C PRO A 81 -6.69 -10.30 -8.21
N PRO A 82 -7.41 -9.30 -7.65
CA PRO A 82 -8.28 -9.60 -6.52
C PRO A 82 -9.06 -10.83 -6.98
N VAL A 83 -9.09 -11.87 -6.14
CA VAL A 83 -9.81 -13.08 -6.46
C VAL A 83 -11.24 -12.63 -6.73
N TYR A 84 -11.55 -12.42 -8.02
CA TYR A 84 -12.88 -12.14 -8.48
C TYR A 84 -13.54 -13.50 -8.38
N THR A 85 -13.99 -13.81 -7.17
CA THR A 85 -14.96 -14.87 -6.96
C THR A 85 -16.11 -14.49 -7.86
N GLN A 86 -16.14 -15.14 -9.03
CA GLN A 86 -17.21 -15.32 -9.99
C GLN A 86 -18.25 -14.22 -9.99
N ALA A 87 -18.35 -13.50 -11.12
CA ALA A 87 -19.38 -12.51 -11.41
C ALA A 87 -20.78 -12.98 -10.97
N ASN A 88 -21.12 -12.73 -9.70
CA ASN A 88 -22.49 -12.64 -9.27
C ASN A 88 -22.95 -11.35 -9.91
N GLN A 89 -23.80 -11.48 -10.93
CA GLN A 89 -24.62 -10.37 -11.42
C GLN A 89 -25.51 -9.94 -10.27
N ILE A 90 -24.96 -9.09 -9.40
CA ILE A 90 -25.68 -8.45 -8.31
C ILE A 90 -26.47 -7.31 -8.94
N ALA A 91 -27.76 -7.24 -8.66
CA ALA A 91 -28.62 -6.22 -9.24
C ALA A 91 -28.14 -4.82 -8.80
N ALA A 92 -28.33 -3.82 -9.66
CA ALA A 92 -28.05 -2.44 -9.30
C ALA A 92 -28.86 -2.07 -8.05
N GLY A 93 -28.21 -1.48 -7.04
CA GLY A 93 -28.84 -1.11 -5.77
C GLY A 93 -28.75 -2.16 -4.65
N GLU A 94 -28.13 -3.32 -4.87
CA GLU A 94 -27.85 -4.31 -3.83
C GLU A 94 -26.45 -4.13 -3.21
N ILE A 95 -26.26 -4.61 -1.98
CA ILE A 95 -24.95 -4.63 -1.31
C ILE A 95 -24.21 -5.89 -1.69
N CYS A 96 -22.97 -5.75 -2.19
CA CYS A 96 -22.20 -6.92 -2.59
C CYS A 96 -21.79 -7.79 -1.38
N ARG A 97 -21.75 -9.12 -1.58
CA ARG A 97 -21.40 -10.07 -0.51
C ARG A 97 -20.02 -9.78 0.08
N GLU A 98 -19.04 -9.41 -0.75
CA GLU A 98 -17.70 -9.04 -0.28
C GLU A 98 -17.74 -7.86 0.69
N VAL A 99 -18.58 -6.86 0.45
CA VAL A 99 -18.75 -5.72 1.38
C VAL A 99 -19.32 -6.19 2.71
N ILE A 100 -20.29 -7.10 2.72
CA ILE A 100 -20.83 -7.66 3.97
C ILE A 100 -19.72 -8.37 4.75
N GLU A 101 -18.91 -9.19 4.08
CA GLU A 101 -17.80 -9.91 4.71
C GLU A 101 -16.70 -8.96 5.21
N LEU A 102 -16.34 -7.93 4.44
CA LEU A 102 -15.35 -6.93 4.87
C LEU A 102 -15.82 -6.12 6.08
N MET A 103 -17.12 -5.93 6.22
CA MET A 103 -17.73 -5.12 7.26
C MET A 103 -18.27 -5.91 8.46
N ARG A 104 -18.16 -7.25 8.47
CA ARG A 104 -18.74 -8.12 9.49
C ARG A 104 -18.42 -7.74 10.94
N ASP A 105 -17.18 -7.27 11.17
CA ASP A 105 -16.67 -6.90 12.49
C ASP A 105 -16.51 -5.37 12.62
N CYS A 106 -17.02 -4.60 11.65
CA CYS A 106 -16.96 -3.15 11.65
C CYS A 106 -18.20 -2.54 12.32
N THR A 107 -17.99 -1.60 13.23
CA THR A 107 -19.06 -0.70 13.70
C THR A 107 -19.15 0.52 12.79
N GLY A 108 -20.35 0.92 12.40
CA GLY A 108 -20.53 1.98 11.42
C GLY A 108 -21.83 2.76 11.56
N PRO A 109 -21.90 3.97 10.97
CA PRO A 109 -23.09 4.79 11.01
C PRO A 109 -24.21 4.14 10.19
N ALA A 110 -25.44 4.19 10.72
CA ALA A 110 -26.63 3.53 10.14
C ALA A 110 -26.90 3.87 8.66
N GLY A 111 -26.44 5.03 8.17
CA GLY A 111 -26.63 5.48 6.79
C GLY A 111 -25.61 4.96 5.77
N LEU A 112 -24.60 4.16 6.18
CA LEU A 112 -23.51 3.76 5.29
C LEU A 112 -23.99 2.87 4.13
N PHE A 113 -24.77 1.83 4.42
CA PHE A 113 -25.27 0.94 3.36
C PHE A 113 -26.17 1.67 2.36
N ALA A 114 -26.91 2.69 2.78
CA ALA A 114 -27.67 3.53 1.85
C ALA A 114 -26.76 4.26 0.84
N LEU A 115 -25.60 4.75 1.29
CA LEU A 115 -24.61 5.37 0.40
C LEU A 115 -23.95 4.34 -0.53
N LEU A 116 -23.66 3.13 -0.05
CA LEU A 116 -23.05 2.08 -0.86
C LEU A 116 -24.00 1.59 -1.97
N ARG A 117 -25.31 1.53 -1.72
CA ARG A 117 -26.30 1.20 -2.77
C ARG A 117 -26.34 2.21 -3.91
N ALA A 118 -25.73 3.39 -3.75
CA ALA A 118 -25.64 4.39 -4.81
C ALA A 118 -24.60 4.09 -5.89
N VAL A 119 -23.71 3.12 -5.64
CA VAL A 119 -22.58 2.80 -6.53
C VAL A 119 -22.59 1.32 -6.91
N LEU A 120 -21.99 1.01 -8.05
CA LEU A 120 -21.86 -0.37 -8.54
C LEU A 120 -20.98 -1.23 -7.62
N PRO A 121 -21.16 -2.57 -7.61
CA PRO A 121 -20.46 -3.48 -6.69
C PRO A 121 -18.95 -3.28 -6.57
N VAL A 122 -18.25 -3.09 -7.70
CA VAL A 122 -16.79 -2.86 -7.71
C VAL A 122 -16.40 -1.62 -6.91
N ARG A 123 -17.22 -0.55 -6.99
CA ARG A 123 -17.00 0.69 -6.27
C ARG A 123 -17.39 0.57 -4.80
N GLN A 124 -18.41 -0.23 -4.47
CA GLN A 124 -18.77 -0.51 -3.07
C GLN A 124 -17.59 -1.12 -2.32
N THR A 125 -16.98 -2.18 -2.89
CA THR A 125 -15.80 -2.83 -2.32
C THR A 125 -14.66 -1.84 -2.14
N GLU A 126 -14.36 -1.03 -3.17
CA GLU A 126 -13.28 -0.03 -3.10
C GLU A 126 -13.51 0.99 -1.97
N ILE A 127 -14.72 1.55 -1.88
CA ILE A 127 -15.08 2.51 -0.82
C ILE A 127 -14.89 1.89 0.56
N VAL A 128 -15.36 0.65 0.76
CA VAL A 128 -15.23 -0.03 2.05
C VAL A 128 -13.76 -0.30 2.41
N ARG A 129 -12.93 -0.75 1.45
CA ARG A 129 -11.49 -0.93 1.68
C ARG A 129 -10.82 0.39 2.08
N LEU A 130 -11.14 1.49 1.40
CA LEU A 130 -10.62 2.83 1.73
C LEU A 130 -11.07 3.29 3.12
N MET A 131 -12.30 2.98 3.51
CA MET A 131 -12.84 3.31 4.83
C MET A 131 -12.15 2.54 5.95
N ILE A 132 -12.00 1.22 5.80
CA ILE A 132 -11.31 0.37 6.77
C ILE A 132 -9.85 0.82 6.93
N ALA A 133 -9.15 1.06 5.82
CA ALA A 133 -7.77 1.53 5.81
C ALA A 133 -7.59 2.94 6.43
N ARG A 134 -8.67 3.69 6.60
CA ARG A 134 -8.66 5.00 7.27
C ARG A 134 -8.77 4.91 8.79
N GLY A 135 -9.26 3.79 9.32
CA GLY A 135 -9.66 3.68 10.72
C GLY A 135 -11.16 3.96 10.89
N PRO A 136 -11.60 4.74 11.90
CA PRO A 136 -13.01 4.86 12.24
C PRO A 136 -13.90 5.24 11.05
N VAL A 137 -14.98 4.47 10.89
CA VAL A 137 -15.95 4.58 9.79
C VAL A 137 -16.63 5.96 9.85
N SER A 138 -16.37 6.79 8.84
CA SER A 138 -16.91 8.16 8.75
C SER A 138 -17.93 8.27 7.63
N LEU A 139 -19.17 8.62 7.98
CA LEU A 139 -20.25 8.82 6.99
C LEU A 139 -19.90 9.95 6.00
N ASN A 140 -19.22 11.00 6.46
CA ASN A 140 -18.85 12.13 5.59
C ASN A 140 -17.76 11.75 4.60
N TYR A 141 -16.85 10.87 5.00
CA TYR A 141 -15.84 10.34 4.09
C TYR A 141 -16.49 9.47 3.01
N ALA A 142 -17.43 8.59 3.40
CA ALA A 142 -18.20 7.79 2.45
C ALA A 142 -18.99 8.67 1.45
N LYS A 143 -19.66 9.73 1.93
CA LYS A 143 -20.32 10.71 1.06
C LYS A 143 -19.35 11.34 0.07
N MET A 144 -18.19 11.80 0.53
CA MET A 144 -17.16 12.38 -0.35
C MET A 144 -16.73 11.40 -1.44
N LEU A 145 -16.48 10.13 -1.10
CA LEU A 145 -16.12 9.08 -2.05
C LEU A 145 -17.23 8.78 -3.07
N VAL A 146 -18.50 8.78 -2.64
CA VAL A 146 -19.67 8.60 -3.53
C VAL A 146 -19.87 9.81 -4.44
N ALA A 147 -19.73 11.03 -3.90
CA ALA A 147 -19.87 12.27 -4.67
C ALA A 147 -18.82 12.40 -5.78
N LEU A 148 -17.61 11.87 -5.57
CA LEU A 148 -16.51 11.82 -6.53
C LEU A 148 -16.38 10.43 -7.20
N THR A 149 -17.51 9.76 -7.43
CA THR A 149 -17.55 8.52 -8.20
C THR A 149 -17.94 8.82 -9.65
N ARG A 150 -17.17 8.25 -10.60
CA ARG A 150 -17.47 8.29 -12.03
C ARG A 150 -18.91 7.84 -12.31
N ARG A 151 -19.60 8.54 -13.21
CA ARG A 151 -21.00 8.20 -13.58
C ARG A 151 -21.17 6.75 -14.01
N SER A 152 -20.19 6.16 -14.70
CA SER A 152 -20.21 4.75 -15.10
C SER A 152 -20.16 3.74 -13.94
N LEU A 153 -19.88 4.21 -12.73
CA LEU A 153 -19.85 3.43 -11.50
C LEU A 153 -20.98 3.80 -10.53
N LEU A 154 -21.91 4.67 -10.96
CA LEU A 154 -23.14 4.98 -10.24
C LEU A 154 -24.28 4.08 -10.73
N VAL A 155 -25.27 3.86 -9.86
CA VAL A 155 -26.55 3.29 -10.28
C VAL A 155 -27.35 4.36 -11.04
N GLU A 156 -27.91 4.02 -12.21
CA GLU A 156 -28.47 4.97 -13.19
C GLU A 156 -29.50 5.96 -12.63
N ASP A 157 -30.25 5.57 -11.60
CA ASP A 157 -31.32 6.37 -10.98
C ASP A 157 -30.84 7.33 -9.88
N ILE A 158 -29.52 7.46 -9.65
CA ILE A 158 -28.98 8.24 -8.53
C ILE A 158 -28.14 9.42 -9.03
N HIS A 159 -28.69 10.63 -8.83
CA HIS A 159 -28.05 11.89 -9.24
C HIS A 159 -26.94 12.35 -8.28
N PRO A 160 -25.89 13.02 -8.80
CA PRO A 160 -24.74 13.43 -8.02
C PRO A 160 -25.09 14.44 -6.94
N GLN A 161 -24.40 14.29 -5.80
CA GLN A 161 -24.79 14.83 -4.51
C GLN A 161 -24.76 16.37 -4.44
N PRO A 162 -25.69 17.00 -3.70
CA PRO A 162 -25.83 18.46 -3.60
C PRO A 162 -24.60 19.17 -3.04
N GLU A 163 -23.68 18.46 -2.37
CA GLU A 163 -22.45 19.03 -1.80
C GLU A 163 -21.48 19.57 -2.87
N LEU A 164 -21.57 19.09 -4.12
CA LEU A 164 -20.74 19.57 -5.23
C LEU A 164 -21.46 20.62 -6.10
N ALA A 165 -22.71 21.01 -5.80
CA ALA A 165 -23.54 21.79 -6.73
C ALA A 165 -22.91 23.12 -7.16
N SER A 166 -22.11 23.77 -6.31
CA SER A 166 -21.52 25.09 -6.59
C SER A 166 -20.18 25.05 -7.33
N LEU A 167 -19.56 23.87 -7.55
CA LEU A 167 -18.31 23.77 -8.29
C LEU A 167 -18.58 23.69 -9.80
N SER A 168 -17.64 24.17 -10.61
CA SER A 168 -17.69 23.97 -12.06
C SER A 168 -17.61 22.48 -12.42
N ALA A 169 -18.13 22.12 -13.60
CA ALA A 169 -18.07 20.74 -14.07
C ALA A 169 -16.61 20.26 -14.21
N ASP A 170 -15.74 21.12 -14.76
CA ASP A 170 -14.31 20.83 -14.94
C ASP A 170 -13.62 20.54 -13.61
N ARG A 171 -13.88 21.38 -12.59
CA ARG A 171 -13.27 21.18 -11.27
C ARG A 171 -13.71 19.87 -10.63
N LYS A 172 -14.97 19.46 -10.80
CA LYS A 172 -15.45 18.16 -10.31
C LYS A 172 -14.77 17.01 -11.02
N ALA A 173 -14.63 17.10 -12.35
CA ALA A 173 -13.98 16.06 -13.15
C ALA A 173 -12.49 15.91 -12.78
N GLU A 174 -11.79 17.02 -12.55
CA GLU A 174 -10.41 17.00 -12.03
C GLU A 174 -10.32 16.28 -10.68
N MET A 175 -11.17 16.67 -9.72
CA MET A 175 -11.18 16.07 -8.38
C MET A 175 -11.54 14.58 -8.39
N GLU A 176 -12.47 14.20 -9.26
CA GLU A 176 -12.88 12.82 -9.47
C GLU A 176 -11.71 11.97 -10.00
N CYS A 177 -11.02 12.46 -11.04
CA CYS A 177 -9.85 11.79 -11.60
C CYS A 177 -8.71 11.69 -10.60
N GLU A 178 -8.34 12.80 -9.95
CA GLU A 178 -7.26 12.86 -8.96
C GLU A 178 -7.52 11.85 -7.82
N LEU A 179 -8.73 11.87 -7.25
CA LEU A 179 -9.07 10.99 -6.14
C LEU A 179 -9.13 9.51 -6.58
N ALA A 180 -9.60 9.21 -7.78
CA ALA A 180 -9.65 7.84 -8.29
C ALA A 180 -8.25 7.25 -8.44
N ASP A 181 -7.34 7.98 -9.06
CA ASP A 181 -5.96 7.51 -9.27
C ASP A 181 -5.21 7.39 -7.95
N LEU A 182 -5.38 8.37 -7.06
CA LEU A 182 -4.75 8.35 -5.74
C LEU A 182 -5.33 7.24 -4.85
N SER A 183 -6.63 6.92 -4.96
CA SER A 183 -7.25 5.81 -4.22
C SER A 183 -6.68 4.47 -4.67
N ARG A 184 -6.52 4.28 -5.97
CA ARG A 184 -5.92 3.07 -6.54
C ARG A 184 -4.47 2.90 -6.06
N ALA A 185 -3.65 3.94 -6.23
CA ALA A 185 -2.26 3.93 -5.80
C ALA A 185 -2.12 3.66 -4.29
N PHE A 186 -2.99 4.25 -3.47
CA PHE A 186 -3.02 4.03 -2.03
C PHE A 186 -3.35 2.58 -1.66
N LEU A 187 -4.37 1.98 -2.28
CA LEU A 187 -4.72 0.57 -2.02
C LEU A 187 -3.59 -0.37 -2.47
N THR A 188 -2.95 -0.09 -3.60
CA THR A 188 -1.76 -0.83 -4.05
C THR A 188 -0.59 -0.68 -3.07
N ALA A 189 -0.36 0.50 -2.50
CA ALA A 189 0.64 0.71 -1.46
C ALA A 189 0.29 -0.04 -0.16
N LEU A 190 -1.00 -0.07 0.21
CA LEU A 190 -1.50 -0.79 1.38
C LEU A 190 -1.21 -2.29 1.29
N GLU A 191 -1.46 -2.90 0.13
CA GLU A 191 -1.19 -4.31 -0.13
C GLU A 191 0.31 -4.64 -0.06
N ARG A 192 1.19 -3.72 -0.48
CA ARG A 192 2.65 -3.91 -0.49
C ARG A 192 3.33 -3.69 0.84
N ARG A 193 2.80 -2.80 1.70
CA ARG A 193 3.45 -2.41 2.97
C ARG A 193 3.73 -3.60 3.89
N GLY A 194 2.77 -4.51 4.05
CA GLY A 194 2.90 -5.69 4.91
C GLY A 194 4.07 -6.59 4.46
N PRO A 195 4.03 -7.12 3.22
CA PRO A 195 5.14 -7.89 2.65
C PRO A 195 6.50 -7.18 2.73
N ALA A 196 6.58 -5.90 2.36
CA ALA A 196 7.82 -5.13 2.41
C ALA A 196 8.33 -4.96 3.86
N SER A 197 7.46 -4.73 4.84
CA SER A 197 7.85 -4.61 6.25
C SER A 197 8.41 -5.93 6.78
N LEU A 198 7.77 -7.06 6.45
CA LEU A 198 8.26 -8.39 6.83
C LEU A 198 9.59 -8.73 6.16
N GLU A 199 9.76 -8.34 4.89
CA GLU A 199 11.03 -8.50 4.18
C GLU A 199 12.15 -7.70 4.86
N LEU A 200 11.87 -6.46 5.28
CA LEU A 200 12.85 -5.62 5.96
C LEU A 200 13.25 -6.21 7.31
N VAL A 201 12.29 -6.69 8.12
CA VAL A 201 12.57 -7.37 9.39
C VAL A 201 13.44 -8.61 9.17
N ALA A 202 13.13 -9.41 8.15
CA ALA A 202 13.93 -10.59 7.82
C ALA A 202 15.35 -10.23 7.36
N ALA A 203 15.49 -9.19 6.55
CA ALA A 203 16.78 -8.68 6.12
C ALA A 203 17.61 -8.16 7.30
N CYS A 204 17.03 -7.34 8.18
CA CYS A 204 17.69 -6.87 9.41
C CYS A 204 18.19 -8.03 10.27
N ARG A 205 17.35 -9.04 10.55
CA ARG A 205 17.78 -10.22 11.31
C ARG A 205 18.90 -11.01 10.65
N PHE A 206 18.90 -11.09 9.33
CA PHE A 206 19.99 -11.71 8.59
C PHE A 206 21.29 -10.92 8.77
N PHE A 207 21.25 -9.59 8.71
CA PHE A 207 22.42 -8.75 8.97
C PHE A 207 22.92 -8.83 10.40
N ASP A 208 22.03 -8.83 11.39
CA ASP A 208 22.43 -8.97 12.79
C ASP A 208 23.27 -10.23 12.97
N ARG A 209 22.83 -11.36 12.39
CA ARG A 209 23.62 -12.62 12.38
C ARG A 209 24.97 -12.50 11.68
N LEU A 210 25.07 -11.71 10.60
CA LEU A 210 26.33 -11.46 9.92
C LEU A 210 27.26 -10.59 10.77
N MET A 211 26.73 -9.56 11.42
CA MET A 211 27.49 -8.62 12.24
C MET A 211 27.92 -9.22 13.58
N ASP A 212 27.20 -10.23 14.09
CA ASP A 212 27.60 -10.99 15.28
C ASP A 212 28.79 -11.94 15.04
N ASN A 213 29.21 -12.14 13.77
CA ASN A 213 30.35 -12.99 13.44
C ASN A 213 31.63 -12.17 13.19
N ALA A 214 32.60 -12.27 14.10
CA ALA A 214 33.85 -11.51 14.04
C ALA A 214 34.67 -11.74 12.75
N ARG A 215 34.62 -12.95 12.16
CA ARG A 215 35.34 -13.23 10.90
C ARG A 215 34.69 -12.52 9.72
N VAL A 216 33.35 -12.51 9.68
CA VAL A 216 32.56 -11.77 8.68
C VAL A 216 32.81 -10.27 8.81
N VAL A 217 32.70 -9.70 10.01
CA VAL A 217 32.97 -8.28 10.26
C VAL A 217 34.37 -7.89 9.81
N ARG A 218 35.40 -8.66 10.19
CA ARG A 218 36.78 -8.41 9.78
C ARG A 218 36.95 -8.46 8.26
N TYR A 219 36.29 -9.41 7.59
CA TYR A 219 36.33 -9.53 6.14
C TYR A 219 35.67 -8.32 5.46
N LEU A 220 34.50 -7.89 5.95
CA LEU A 220 33.77 -6.74 5.41
C LEU A 220 34.54 -5.43 5.62
N ALA A 221 35.13 -5.22 6.80
CA ALA A 221 35.93 -4.03 7.07
C ALA A 221 37.17 -3.93 6.18
N GLY A 222 37.82 -5.07 5.88
CA GLY A 222 39.02 -5.11 5.03
C GLY A 222 38.74 -4.99 3.53
N ASN A 223 37.68 -5.64 3.05
CA ASN A 223 37.42 -5.77 1.60
C ASN A 223 36.26 -4.89 1.09
N PHE A 224 35.37 -4.44 1.98
CA PHE A 224 34.17 -3.67 1.64
C PHE A 224 33.87 -2.52 2.63
N PRO A 225 34.84 -1.64 2.98
CA PRO A 225 34.69 -0.66 4.06
C PRO A 225 33.50 0.31 3.86
N GLY A 226 33.31 0.84 2.64
CA GLY A 226 32.18 1.74 2.36
C GLY A 226 30.81 1.06 2.41
N ARG A 227 30.75 -0.26 2.23
CA ARG A 227 29.50 -1.03 2.33
C ARG A 227 29.20 -1.42 3.77
N PHE A 228 30.24 -1.71 4.55
CA PHE A 228 30.11 -2.01 5.97
C PHE A 228 29.37 -0.88 6.72
N GLU A 229 29.73 0.39 6.47
CA GLU A 229 29.03 1.55 7.02
C GLU A 229 27.59 1.68 6.51
N GLU A 230 27.38 1.44 5.22
CA GLU A 230 26.05 1.46 4.59
C GLU A 230 25.12 0.40 5.21
N PHE A 231 25.59 -0.82 5.50
CA PHE A 231 24.79 -1.85 6.17
C PHE A 231 24.34 -1.43 7.57
N HIS A 232 25.25 -0.82 8.35
CA HIS A 232 24.90 -0.31 9.66
C HIS A 232 23.84 0.80 9.57
N GLN A 233 23.97 1.73 8.63
CA GLN A 233 22.99 2.80 8.44
C GLN A 233 21.63 2.28 7.95
N LEU A 234 21.63 1.33 7.01
CA LEU A 234 20.41 0.77 6.41
C LEU A 234 19.65 -0.16 7.36
N THR A 235 20.26 -0.67 8.42
CA THR A 235 19.62 -1.55 9.41
C THR A 235 19.23 -0.82 10.71
N ALA A 236 19.95 0.24 11.10
CA ALA A 236 19.78 0.94 12.38
C ALA A 236 18.41 1.63 12.61
N ARG A 237 17.61 1.89 11.57
CA ARG A 237 16.31 2.59 11.69
C ARG A 237 15.10 1.72 12.04
N SER A 238 15.27 0.45 12.40
CA SER A 238 14.13 -0.45 12.70
C SER A 238 13.82 -0.57 14.20
N LYS A 239 13.65 0.56 14.91
CA LYS A 239 13.07 0.62 16.25
C LYS A 239 11.72 1.32 16.23
#